data_AF-A0A2G9N4E4-F1
#
_entry.id   AF-A0A2G9N4E4-F1
#
_cell.length_a   1.000
_cell.length_b   1.000
_cell.length_c   1.000
_cell.angle_alpha   90.00
_cell.angle_beta   90.00
_cell.angle_gamma   90.00
#
_symmetry.space_group_name_H-M   'P 1'
#
loop_
_entity.id
_entity.type
_entity.pdbx_description
1 polymer ?
#
loop_
_entity_poly.entity_id
_entity_poly.type
_entity_poly.pdbx_seq_one_letter_code
_entity_poly.pdbx_strand_id
1 'polypeptide(L)'
;MGILKSLENMLGTFSELSNNRFTRRSWIAGFGTTVFLTACGSDGGHGGNNPTPPPPIVDTIAPGRMDNLESYASVNNGEEARLRWVSSGDDDWIGTPSYFEIRYSANPINNETDWENASSIGTVTAVGPSGTQYDQFFPVPTGAWYFSIKAVDEANNESPVSNSPTATIKSKPEFYVNYWFPVGSIFLNYNEAVAMVQGETGVNPSYVSPIAAELIKCSSPAWPGTITQLEDFLSRYTNGNYDPGAGDGELHIAHDPWYFDNDGIGNPKIRLYFEPDGSSVNDFNNLPSDAVTNLRNIMKQFLIQHVDAHKADYGNLDIIFNPTWATWE
;
A
#
# COMPACT_ATOMS: atom_id res chain seq x y z
N MET A 1 41.58 -4.85 -29.58
CA MET A 1 42.37 -4.48 -28.39
C MET A 1 41.44 -4.61 -27.19
N GLY A 2 41.65 -5.65 -26.36
CA GLY A 2 40.85 -6.03 -25.17
C GLY A 2 39.48 -6.63 -25.53
N ILE A 3 39.02 -7.81 -25.10
CA ILE A 3 39.33 -8.63 -23.93
C ILE A 3 39.11 -10.10 -24.35
N LEU A 4 40.18 -10.83 -24.60
CA LEU A 4 40.24 -12.31 -24.75
C LEU A 4 41.56 -12.80 -24.12
N LYS A 5 41.84 -12.29 -22.91
CA LYS A 5 42.95 -12.71 -22.05
C LYS A 5 42.37 -13.04 -20.68
N SER A 6 41.77 -14.22 -20.50
CA SER A 6 41.53 -14.77 -19.16
C SER A 6 41.25 -16.29 -19.14
N LEU A 7 41.79 -17.08 -20.09
CA LEU A 7 41.62 -18.54 -20.06
C LEU A 7 42.89 -19.36 -20.31
N GLU A 8 44.04 -18.74 -20.61
CA GLU A 8 45.29 -19.46 -20.91
C GLU A 8 46.28 -19.58 -19.71
N ASN A 9 45.96 -19.04 -18.53
CA ASN A 9 46.91 -19.03 -17.39
C ASN A 9 46.64 -20.07 -16.28
N MET A 10 45.80 -21.09 -16.50
CA MET A 10 45.57 -22.15 -15.48
C MET A 10 45.78 -23.59 -15.99
N LEU A 11 46.52 -23.79 -17.07
CA LEU A 11 46.99 -25.12 -17.48
C LEU A 11 48.52 -25.22 -17.32
N GLY A 12 48.98 -24.99 -16.09
CA GLY A 12 50.34 -25.28 -15.67
C GLY A 12 50.47 -26.71 -15.15
N THR A 13 51.17 -27.54 -15.93
CA THR A 13 51.92 -28.74 -15.51
C THR A 13 51.17 -29.87 -14.79
N PHE A 14 50.72 -30.87 -15.56
CA PHE A 14 50.74 -32.28 -15.11
C PHE A 14 51.32 -33.14 -16.24
N SER A 15 52.65 -33.18 -16.29
CA SER A 15 53.41 -34.18 -17.02
C SER A 15 53.84 -35.23 -16.00
N GLU A 16 53.09 -36.31 -15.91
CA GLU A 16 53.60 -37.70 -15.78
C GLU A 16 52.43 -38.61 -15.43
N LEU A 17 52.26 -39.64 -16.26
CA LEU A 17 51.68 -40.96 -16.03
C LEU A 17 51.15 -41.47 -17.38
N SER A 18 52.09 -41.79 -18.28
CA SER A 18 51.81 -42.75 -19.33
C SER A 18 51.79 -44.15 -18.72
N ASN A 19 50.88 -44.99 -19.23
CA ASN A 19 50.72 -46.42 -18.97
C ASN A 19 49.78 -46.82 -17.83
N ASN A 20 48.47 -46.74 -18.08
CA ASN A 20 47.70 -47.99 -18.12
C ASN A 20 46.35 -47.86 -18.85
N ARG A 21 45.96 -48.98 -19.47
CA ARG A 21 44.89 -49.10 -20.46
C ARG A 21 43.52 -48.77 -19.86
N PHE A 22 42.83 -47.76 -20.39
CA PHE A 22 41.37 -47.65 -20.27
C PHE A 22 40.75 -47.63 -21.67
N THR A 23 39.98 -48.68 -21.98
CA THR A 23 39.14 -48.75 -23.17
C THR A 23 38.07 -47.66 -23.13
N ARG A 24 38.04 -46.82 -24.17
CA ARG A 24 36.96 -45.85 -24.42
C ARG A 24 35.62 -46.57 -24.53
N ARG A 25 34.64 -46.18 -23.71
CA ARG A 25 33.23 -46.16 -24.10
C ARG A 25 32.62 -44.82 -23.69
N SER A 26 32.16 -44.10 -24.71
CA SER A 26 31.41 -42.86 -24.61
C SER A 26 29.97 -43.15 -24.17
N TRP A 27 29.45 -42.38 -23.21
CA TRP A 27 28.03 -41.98 -23.14
C TRP A 27 27.93 -40.58 -22.53
N ILE A 28 26.90 -39.87 -23.01
CA ILE A 28 26.62 -38.44 -22.92
C ILE A 28 25.99 -38.05 -21.56
N ALA A 29 26.26 -36.80 -21.18
CA ALA A 29 25.74 -35.93 -20.12
C ALA A 29 24.49 -36.33 -19.31
N GLY A 30 24.53 -36.02 -18.01
CA GLY A 30 23.35 -35.84 -17.18
C GLY A 30 23.63 -35.97 -15.69
N PHE A 31 23.45 -34.87 -14.96
CA PHE A 31 23.24 -34.76 -13.51
C PHE A 31 24.45 -35.00 -12.60
N GLY A 32 24.62 -34.04 -11.68
CA GLY A 32 25.64 -34.00 -10.64
C GLY A 32 25.69 -35.33 -9.90
N THR A 33 26.80 -36.03 -10.08
CA THR A 33 27.13 -37.20 -9.29
C THR A 33 28.35 -36.80 -8.48
N THR A 34 28.18 -36.69 -7.17
CA THR A 34 29.29 -36.74 -6.23
C THR A 34 30.11 -37.99 -6.55
N VAL A 35 31.32 -37.80 -7.09
CA VAL A 35 32.21 -38.92 -7.41
C VAL A 35 32.77 -39.42 -6.08
N PHE A 36 32.19 -40.50 -5.54
CA PHE A 36 32.86 -41.30 -4.53
C PHE A 36 33.94 -42.12 -5.24
N LEU A 37 35.18 -41.63 -5.21
CA LEU A 37 36.35 -42.45 -5.49
C LEU A 37 36.47 -43.49 -4.38
N THR A 38 35.85 -44.66 -4.56
CA THR A 38 36.17 -45.82 -3.73
C THR A 38 37.54 -46.32 -4.17
N ALA A 39 38.58 -45.94 -3.43
CA ALA A 39 39.89 -46.54 -3.57
C ALA A 39 39.82 -48.00 -3.13
N CYS A 40 39.70 -48.93 -4.07
CA CYS A 40 39.99 -50.33 -3.83
C CYS A 40 41.51 -50.49 -3.80
N GLY A 41 42.10 -50.33 -2.62
CA GLY A 41 43.46 -50.75 -2.32
C GLY A 41 43.41 -51.91 -1.33
N SER A 42 43.46 -53.13 -1.83
CA SER A 42 43.99 -54.24 -1.05
C SER A 42 45.48 -53.98 -0.85
N ASP A 43 45.93 -53.91 0.41
CA ASP A 43 47.06 -54.69 0.92
C ASP A 43 47.35 -54.31 2.39
N GLY A 44 47.50 -55.34 3.23
CA GLY A 44 48.43 -55.38 4.37
C GLY A 44 48.21 -54.40 5.53
N GLY A 45 47.94 -54.95 6.71
CA GLY A 45 47.71 -54.18 7.92
C GLY A 45 48.85 -53.22 8.30
N HIS A 46 48.50 -51.94 8.40
CA HIS A 46 49.09 -50.99 9.33
C HIS A 46 47.94 -50.20 9.96
N GLY A 47 47.76 -50.36 11.27
CA GLY A 47 46.86 -49.52 12.05
C GLY A 47 47.38 -48.09 12.02
N GLY A 48 46.56 -47.16 11.53
CA GLY A 48 46.95 -45.75 11.42
C GLY A 48 45.89 -44.93 10.72
N ASN A 49 44.90 -44.48 11.49
CA ASN A 49 44.12 -43.27 11.31
C ASN A 49 43.31 -43.19 10.01
N ASN A 50 42.03 -43.62 10.07
CA ASN A 50 41.03 -43.10 9.16
C ASN A 50 41.08 -41.56 9.26
N PRO A 51 41.40 -40.81 8.18
CA PRO A 51 41.37 -39.36 8.25
C PRO A 51 39.96 -38.95 8.66
N THR A 52 39.86 -38.18 9.74
CA THR A 52 38.59 -37.58 10.15
C THR A 52 38.03 -36.82 8.94
N PRO A 53 36.72 -36.92 8.65
CA PRO A 53 36.12 -36.13 7.59
C PRO A 53 36.55 -34.66 7.77
N PRO A 54 36.89 -33.94 6.69
CA PRO A 54 37.14 -32.51 6.81
C PRO A 54 35.93 -31.86 7.49
N PRO A 55 36.14 -30.82 8.33
CA PRO A 55 35.03 -30.11 8.94
C PRO A 55 34.03 -29.68 7.86
N PRO A 56 32.72 -29.73 8.13
CA PRO A 56 31.75 -29.15 7.22
C PRO A 56 32.14 -27.70 6.95
N ILE A 57 32.17 -27.31 5.67
CA ILE A 57 32.32 -25.91 5.30
C ILE A 57 31.03 -25.23 5.75
N VAL A 58 31.14 -24.35 6.74
CA VAL A 58 30.04 -23.51 7.18
C VAL A 58 30.05 -22.28 6.29
N ASP A 59 28.91 -22.00 5.69
CA ASP A 59 28.71 -20.74 4.99
C ASP A 59 28.51 -19.62 6.02
N THR A 60 29.22 -18.52 5.80
CA THR A 60 29.26 -17.35 6.68
C THR A 60 29.15 -16.03 5.91
N ILE A 61 28.94 -16.09 4.58
CA ILE A 61 28.89 -14.89 3.75
C ILE A 61 27.42 -14.50 3.62
N ALA A 62 27.07 -13.35 4.18
CA ALA A 62 25.69 -12.88 4.13
C ALA A 62 25.32 -12.32 2.74
N PRO A 63 24.01 -12.29 2.43
CA PRO A 63 23.48 -11.51 1.33
C PRO A 63 23.86 -10.03 1.41
N GLY A 64 23.96 -9.40 0.24
CA GLY A 64 24.31 -7.99 0.10
C GLY A 64 23.19 -7.06 0.60
N ARG A 65 23.58 -5.87 1.07
CA ARG A 65 22.64 -4.82 1.51
C ARG A 65 21.82 -4.27 0.32
N MET A 66 20.50 -4.19 0.47
CA MET A 66 19.59 -3.64 -0.55
C MET A 66 19.23 -2.17 -0.25
N ASP A 67 19.75 -1.22 -1.03
CA ASP A 67 19.58 0.22 -0.79
C ASP A 67 18.49 0.90 -1.62
N ASN A 68 17.74 0.10 -2.37
CA ASN A 68 16.78 0.55 -3.38
C ASN A 68 15.35 0.13 -3.06
N LEU A 69 15.03 -0.15 -1.79
CA LEU A 69 13.65 -0.38 -1.40
C LEU A 69 12.85 0.91 -1.62
N GLU A 70 11.75 0.80 -2.35
CA GLU A 70 10.76 1.85 -2.54
C GLU A 70 9.43 1.39 -1.95
N SER A 71 8.69 2.32 -1.34
CA SER A 71 7.37 2.05 -0.77
C SER A 71 6.34 3.06 -1.27
N TYR A 72 5.15 2.58 -1.59
CA TYR A 72 4.02 3.38 -2.03
C TYR A 72 2.75 2.93 -1.30
N ALA A 73 1.77 3.83 -1.17
CA ALA A 73 0.41 3.40 -0.90
C ALA A 73 -0.08 2.52 -2.07
N SER A 74 -0.84 1.47 -1.76
CA SER A 74 -1.47 0.68 -2.82
C SER A 74 -2.42 1.56 -3.65
N VAL A 75 -2.43 1.31 -4.96
CA VAL A 75 -3.29 2.00 -5.94
C VAL A 75 -4.52 1.17 -6.31
N ASN A 76 -4.61 -0.05 -5.80
CA ASN A 76 -5.67 -1.00 -6.17
C ASN A 76 -6.59 -1.33 -4.98
N ASN A 77 -6.15 -1.06 -3.76
CA ASN A 77 -6.86 -1.45 -2.54
C ASN A 77 -6.33 -0.62 -1.36
N GLY A 78 -7.18 -0.29 -0.38
CA GLY A 78 -6.70 0.24 0.91
C GLY A 78 -6.03 -0.85 1.75
N GLU A 79 -5.40 -0.45 2.86
CA GLU A 79 -4.79 -1.36 3.86
C GLU A 79 -3.60 -2.18 3.35
N GLU A 80 -2.97 -1.74 2.26
CA GLU A 80 -1.81 -2.41 1.68
C GLU A 80 -0.72 -1.41 1.26
N ALA A 81 0.53 -1.81 1.48
CA ALA A 81 1.70 -1.15 0.94
C ALA A 81 2.15 -1.85 -0.34
N ARG A 82 2.53 -1.07 -1.37
CA ARG A 82 3.23 -1.58 -2.55
C ARG A 82 4.72 -1.36 -2.35
N LEU A 83 5.50 -2.43 -2.35
CA LEU A 83 6.95 -2.39 -2.18
C LEU A 83 7.66 -2.83 -3.46
N ARG A 84 8.72 -2.11 -3.83
CA ARG A 84 9.57 -2.43 -4.97
C ARG A 84 11.02 -2.45 -4.57
N TRP A 85 11.77 -3.44 -5.07
CA TRP A 85 13.20 -3.58 -4.78
C TRP A 85 13.89 -4.44 -5.86
N VAL A 86 15.22 -4.51 -5.78
CA VAL A 86 16.06 -5.43 -6.56
C VAL A 86 16.78 -6.37 -5.60
N SER A 87 16.72 -7.67 -5.89
CA SER A 87 17.37 -8.72 -5.10
C SER A 87 18.87 -8.50 -4.98
N SER A 88 19.42 -8.68 -3.78
CA SER A 88 20.80 -9.12 -3.59
C SER A 88 20.94 -10.62 -3.85
N GLY A 89 22.14 -11.16 -3.66
CA GLY A 89 22.44 -12.59 -3.81
C GLY A 89 22.30 -13.37 -2.52
N ASP A 90 22.89 -14.56 -2.56
CA ASP A 90 23.11 -15.48 -1.44
C ASP A 90 24.37 -15.03 -0.70
N ASP A 91 25.49 -15.00 -1.43
CA ASP A 91 26.77 -14.44 -0.99
C ASP A 91 26.94 -13.04 -1.60
N ASP A 92 26.78 -11.98 -0.80
CA ASP A 92 26.76 -10.60 -1.28
C ASP A 92 25.75 -10.40 -2.43
N TRP A 93 26.23 -10.26 -3.66
CA TRP A 93 25.43 -10.01 -4.86
C TRP A 93 25.46 -11.19 -5.83
N ILE A 94 25.88 -12.37 -5.38
CA ILE A 94 26.01 -13.58 -6.19
C ILE A 94 25.04 -14.65 -5.68
N GLY A 95 24.40 -15.37 -6.58
CA GLY A 95 23.49 -16.45 -6.20
C GLY A 95 22.05 -15.96 -5.98
N THR A 96 21.29 -16.75 -5.22
CA THR A 96 19.87 -16.53 -4.94
C THR A 96 19.68 -16.66 -3.43
N PRO A 97 19.21 -15.62 -2.73
CA PRO A 97 18.89 -15.78 -1.31
C PRO A 97 17.80 -16.85 -1.14
N SER A 98 17.65 -17.40 0.06
CA SER A 98 16.57 -18.33 0.38
C SER A 98 15.21 -17.65 0.53
N TYR A 99 15.17 -16.45 1.14
CA TYR A 99 13.96 -15.64 1.26
C TYR A 99 14.27 -14.17 1.60
N PHE A 100 13.24 -13.32 1.54
CA PHE A 100 13.29 -11.99 2.13
C PHE A 100 12.42 -11.91 3.37
N GLU A 101 12.88 -11.23 4.41
CA GLU A 101 12.06 -10.76 5.52
C GLU A 101 11.78 -9.27 5.34
N ILE A 102 10.53 -8.86 5.55
CA ILE A 102 10.11 -7.47 5.43
C ILE A 102 9.48 -7.03 6.74
N ARG A 103 9.90 -5.87 7.23
CA ARG A 103 9.38 -5.26 8.46
C ARG A 103 8.90 -3.84 8.24
N TYR A 104 8.03 -3.39 9.14
CA TYR A 104 7.52 -2.03 9.17
C TYR A 104 7.49 -1.45 10.59
N SER A 105 7.57 -0.13 10.70
CA SER A 105 7.57 0.59 11.97
C SER A 105 7.01 2.00 11.83
N ALA A 106 6.48 2.56 12.91
CA ALA A 106 6.03 3.96 12.95
C ALA A 106 7.22 4.95 12.95
N ASN A 107 8.44 4.45 13.18
CA ASN A 107 9.69 5.22 13.13
C ASN A 107 10.61 4.64 12.04
N PRO A 108 11.56 5.44 11.50
CA PRO A 108 12.56 4.96 10.55
C PRO A 108 13.33 3.72 11.06
N ILE A 109 13.61 2.78 10.16
CA ILE A 109 14.35 1.55 10.44
C ILE A 109 15.77 1.68 9.86
N ASN A 110 16.71 2.25 10.62
CA ASN A 110 18.03 2.62 10.10
C ASN A 110 19.16 1.69 10.57
N ASN A 111 18.91 0.85 11.56
CA ASN A 111 19.91 -0.03 12.16
C ASN A 111 19.26 -1.31 12.71
N GLU A 112 20.08 -2.25 13.16
CA GLU A 112 19.63 -3.56 13.69
C GLU A 112 18.71 -3.43 14.91
N THR A 113 18.93 -2.44 15.78
CA THR A 113 18.04 -2.22 16.94
C THR A 113 16.66 -1.75 16.50
N ASP A 114 16.58 -0.87 15.50
CA ASP A 114 15.29 -0.46 14.93
C ASP A 114 14.60 -1.65 14.24
N TRP A 115 15.37 -2.48 13.53
CA TRP A 115 14.88 -3.68 12.86
C TRP A 115 14.25 -4.68 13.83
N GLU A 116 14.91 -4.95 14.97
CA GLU A 116 14.37 -5.85 15.99
C GLU A 116 13.12 -5.34 16.69
N ASN A 117 12.94 -4.01 16.75
CA ASN A 117 11.73 -3.39 17.29
C ASN A 117 10.62 -3.21 16.25
N ALA A 118 10.93 -3.41 14.96
CA ALA A 118 9.95 -3.31 13.88
C ALA A 118 9.05 -4.55 13.83
N SER A 119 7.83 -4.36 13.34
CA SER A 119 6.87 -5.45 13.18
C SER A 119 7.12 -6.19 11.87
N SER A 120 7.11 -7.52 11.90
CA SER A 120 7.21 -8.33 10.67
C SER A 120 5.92 -8.26 9.86
N ILE A 121 6.05 -8.03 8.55
CA ILE A 121 4.95 -8.10 7.57
C ILE A 121 4.81 -9.53 7.03
N GLY A 122 5.92 -10.27 7.01
CA GLY A 122 6.01 -11.63 6.50
C GLY A 122 7.30 -11.85 5.72
N THR A 123 7.37 -13.03 5.09
CA THR A 123 8.51 -13.46 4.28
C THR A 123 8.13 -13.75 2.84
N VAL A 124 9.04 -13.48 1.91
CA VAL A 124 8.89 -13.81 0.48
C VAL A 124 9.83 -14.96 0.15
N THR A 125 9.29 -16.14 -0.16
CA THR A 125 10.07 -17.37 -0.42
C THR A 125 10.20 -17.72 -1.90
N ALA A 126 9.35 -17.15 -2.76
CA ALA A 126 9.47 -17.31 -4.21
C ALA A 126 10.46 -16.29 -4.75
N VAL A 127 11.76 -16.60 -4.60
CA VAL A 127 12.86 -15.70 -4.92
C VAL A 127 13.66 -16.16 -6.14
N GLY A 128 14.04 -15.19 -6.96
CA GLY A 128 14.98 -15.33 -8.07
C GLY A 128 16.38 -14.82 -7.70
N PRO A 129 17.37 -15.02 -8.59
CA PRO A 129 18.75 -14.63 -8.33
C PRO A 129 18.94 -13.12 -8.15
N SER A 130 20.11 -12.74 -7.66
CA SER A 130 20.58 -11.36 -7.61
C SER A 130 20.26 -10.57 -8.88
N GLY A 131 19.77 -9.33 -8.71
CA GLY A 131 19.31 -8.48 -9.80
C GLY A 131 17.83 -8.66 -10.19
N THR A 132 17.12 -9.66 -9.64
CA THR A 132 15.68 -9.83 -9.86
C THR A 132 14.90 -8.64 -9.28
N GLN A 133 14.03 -8.04 -10.08
CA GLN A 133 13.12 -6.97 -9.64
C GLN A 133 11.83 -7.53 -9.05
N TYR A 134 11.39 -6.95 -7.95
CA TYR A 134 10.12 -7.27 -7.31
C TYR A 134 9.22 -6.04 -7.23
N ASP A 135 7.92 -6.28 -7.35
CA ASP A 135 6.84 -5.31 -7.18
C ASP A 135 5.67 -6.06 -6.53
N GLN A 136 5.59 -5.98 -5.20
CA GLN A 136 4.67 -6.78 -4.39
C GLN A 136 3.81 -5.92 -3.48
N PHE A 137 2.65 -6.46 -3.12
CA PHE A 137 1.69 -5.84 -2.21
C PHE A 137 1.67 -6.59 -0.89
N PHE A 138 1.68 -5.85 0.20
CA PHE A 138 1.65 -6.42 1.54
C PHE A 138 0.54 -5.77 2.38
N PRO A 139 -0.24 -6.56 3.14
CA PRO A 139 -1.21 -6.03 4.07
C PRO A 139 -0.50 -5.32 5.23
N VAL A 140 -0.87 -4.07 5.47
CA VAL A 140 -0.28 -3.21 6.51
C VAL A 140 -1.41 -2.40 7.14
N PRO A 141 -1.44 -2.24 8.48
CA PRO A 141 -2.44 -1.40 9.12
C PRO A 141 -2.46 0.02 8.55
N THR A 142 -3.60 0.70 8.67
CA THR A 142 -3.72 2.10 8.26
C THR A 142 -2.79 2.99 9.10
N GLY A 143 -2.09 3.92 8.46
CA GLY A 143 -1.13 4.80 9.13
C GLY A 143 0.06 5.15 8.25
N ALA A 144 0.92 6.03 8.77
CA ALA A 144 2.22 6.30 8.15
C ALA A 144 3.25 5.30 8.68
N TRP A 145 3.89 4.56 7.78
CA TRP A 145 4.83 3.50 8.12
C TRP A 145 6.14 3.67 7.36
N TYR A 146 7.22 3.25 8.01
CA TYR A 146 8.54 3.04 7.44
C TYR A 146 8.72 1.55 7.19
N PHE A 147 9.40 1.21 6.09
CA PHE A 147 9.60 -0.18 5.66
C PHE A 147 11.08 -0.50 5.56
N SER A 148 11.43 -1.75 5.83
CA SER A 148 12.78 -2.26 5.56
C SER A 148 12.71 -3.73 5.17
N ILE A 149 13.74 -4.19 4.45
CA ILE A 149 13.87 -5.56 3.95
C ILE A 149 15.27 -6.11 4.27
N LYS A 150 15.33 -7.41 4.56
CA LYS A 150 16.57 -8.20 4.58
C LYS A 150 16.43 -9.42 3.69
N ALA A 151 17.52 -9.79 3.03
CA ALA A 151 17.68 -11.08 2.37
C ALA A 151 18.32 -12.07 3.35
N VAL A 152 17.91 -13.33 3.28
CA VAL A 152 18.43 -14.41 4.12
C VAL A 152 18.79 -15.59 3.24
N ASP A 153 20.00 -16.14 3.41
CA ASP A 153 20.51 -17.32 2.68
C ASP A 153 20.05 -18.66 3.31
N GLU A 154 20.50 -19.80 2.78
CA GLU A 154 20.17 -21.12 3.34
C GLU A 154 20.89 -21.44 4.66
N ALA A 155 21.99 -20.75 4.94
CA ALA A 155 22.74 -20.86 6.19
C ALA A 155 22.15 -19.99 7.31
N ASN A 156 21.15 -19.17 7.00
CA ASN A 156 20.54 -18.13 7.84
C ASN A 156 21.48 -16.94 8.15
N ASN A 157 22.44 -16.64 7.28
CA ASN A 157 23.06 -15.32 7.33
C ASN A 157 22.10 -14.29 6.71
N GLU A 158 22.04 -13.13 7.34
CA GLU A 158 21.13 -12.06 6.96
C GLU A 158 21.90 -10.87 6.37
N SER A 159 21.37 -10.26 5.31
CA SER A 159 21.90 -8.99 4.83
C SER A 159 21.82 -7.90 5.90
N PRO A 160 22.67 -6.86 5.84
CA PRO A 160 22.45 -5.63 6.60
C PRO A 160 21.08 -5.01 6.32
N VAL A 161 20.50 -4.31 7.31
CA VAL A 161 19.25 -3.55 7.17
C VAL A 161 19.27 -2.62 5.95
N SER A 162 18.23 -2.68 5.12
CA SER A 162 18.06 -1.84 3.90
C SER A 162 17.94 -0.34 4.20
N ASN A 163 17.71 0.47 3.16
CA ASN A 163 17.13 1.80 3.36
C ASN A 163 15.69 1.74 3.93
N SER A 164 15.18 2.86 4.43
CA SER A 164 13.91 2.95 5.16
C SER A 164 12.91 3.92 4.49
N PRO A 165 12.34 3.59 3.31
CA PRO A 165 11.32 4.44 2.68
C PRO A 165 10.02 4.46 3.52
N THR A 166 9.14 5.43 3.23
CA THR A 166 7.87 5.60 3.95
C THR A 166 6.67 5.62 3.01
N ALA A 167 5.53 5.11 3.48
CA ALA A 167 4.23 5.24 2.82
C ALA A 167 3.12 5.46 3.84
N THR A 168 2.08 6.21 3.44
CA THR A 168 0.85 6.40 4.21
C THR A 168 -0.24 5.47 3.68
N ILE A 169 -0.65 4.52 4.51
CA ILE A 169 -1.65 3.50 4.20
C ILE A 169 -3.02 3.99 4.67
N LYS A 170 -3.96 4.06 3.74
CA LYS A 170 -5.35 4.49 3.98
C LYS A 170 -6.23 3.28 4.26
N SER A 171 -7.32 3.48 4.99
CA SER A 171 -8.35 2.45 5.15
C SER A 171 -8.99 2.14 3.79
N LYS A 172 -9.57 0.94 3.63
CA LYS A 172 -10.33 0.64 2.40
C LYS A 172 -11.46 1.65 2.13
N PRO A 173 -12.27 2.06 3.13
CA PRO A 173 -13.27 3.11 2.94
C PRO A 173 -12.65 4.44 2.50
N GLU A 174 -11.55 4.88 3.11
CA GLU A 174 -10.87 6.12 2.71
C GLU A 174 -10.29 6.04 1.30
N PHE A 175 -9.74 4.89 0.92
CA PHE A 175 -9.27 4.65 -0.44
C PHE A 175 -10.43 4.75 -1.44
N TYR A 176 -11.52 4.04 -1.17
CA TYR A 176 -12.73 4.03 -1.98
C TYR A 176 -13.32 5.43 -2.13
N VAL A 177 -13.45 6.17 -1.01
CA VAL A 177 -13.96 7.55 -1.01
C VAL A 177 -13.03 8.47 -1.82
N ASN A 178 -11.71 8.39 -1.66
CA ASN A 178 -10.82 9.26 -2.44
C ASN A 178 -10.82 8.94 -3.95
N TYR A 179 -11.11 7.69 -4.33
CA TYR A 179 -11.19 7.28 -5.72
C TYR A 179 -12.47 7.78 -6.39
N TRP A 180 -13.62 7.52 -5.78
CA TRP A 180 -14.92 7.86 -6.37
C TRP A 180 -15.35 9.30 -6.12
N PHE A 181 -14.81 9.97 -5.10
CA PHE A 181 -15.15 11.34 -4.72
C PHE A 181 -13.95 12.28 -4.98
N PRO A 182 -13.63 12.57 -6.27
CA PRO A 182 -12.52 13.44 -6.61
C PRO A 182 -12.75 14.88 -6.13
N VAL A 183 -11.66 15.64 -6.11
CA VAL A 183 -11.66 17.05 -5.73
C VAL A 183 -12.54 17.85 -6.69
N GLY A 184 -13.67 18.37 -6.20
CA GLY A 184 -14.70 18.88 -7.08
C GLY A 184 -16.04 19.00 -6.37
N SER A 185 -17.07 18.36 -6.92
CA SER A 185 -18.38 18.26 -6.30
C SER A 185 -18.49 17.05 -5.36
N ILE A 186 -19.08 17.24 -4.17
CA ILE A 186 -19.54 16.15 -3.30
C ILE A 186 -21.03 15.98 -3.51
N PHE A 187 -21.45 14.78 -3.87
CA PHE A 187 -22.87 14.41 -4.00
C PHE A 187 -23.23 13.42 -2.90
N LEU A 188 -24.33 13.69 -2.21
CA LEU A 188 -24.97 12.73 -1.32
C LEU A 188 -26.32 12.33 -1.89
N ASN A 189 -26.59 11.03 -1.89
CA ASN A 189 -27.93 10.50 -2.10
C ASN A 189 -28.83 10.78 -0.88
N TYR A 190 -30.11 10.43 -0.97
CA TYR A 190 -31.07 10.69 0.10
C TYR A 190 -30.68 10.03 1.43
N ASN A 191 -30.25 8.76 1.42
CA ASN A 191 -29.91 8.04 2.64
C ASN A 191 -28.65 8.61 3.29
N GLU A 192 -27.64 8.95 2.48
CA GLU A 192 -26.42 9.61 2.93
C GLU A 192 -26.73 11.00 3.53
N ALA A 193 -27.59 11.78 2.85
CA ALA A 193 -28.05 13.08 3.34
C ALA A 193 -28.78 12.97 4.68
N VAL A 194 -29.68 11.99 4.81
CA VAL A 194 -30.39 11.70 6.07
C VAL A 194 -29.41 11.31 7.17
N ALA A 195 -28.48 10.39 6.89
CA ALA A 195 -27.47 9.94 7.86
C ALA A 195 -26.55 11.09 8.30
N MET A 196 -26.12 11.95 7.39
CA MET A 196 -25.29 13.10 7.71
C MET A 196 -26.02 14.09 8.63
N VAL A 197 -27.30 14.34 8.37
CA VAL A 197 -28.08 15.34 9.10
C VAL A 197 -28.59 14.82 10.44
N GLN A 198 -29.18 13.63 10.44
CA GLN A 198 -29.82 13.05 11.63
C GLN A 198 -28.82 12.28 12.50
N GLY A 199 -27.65 11.96 11.95
CA GLY A 199 -26.75 10.98 12.52
C GLY A 199 -27.27 9.57 12.29
N GLU A 200 -26.36 8.61 12.33
CA GLU A 200 -26.68 7.20 12.27
C GLU A 200 -26.16 6.50 13.51
N THR A 201 -27.08 5.88 14.26
CA THR A 201 -26.77 5.28 15.55
C THR A 201 -25.67 4.23 15.42
N GLY A 202 -24.56 4.43 16.12
CA GLY A 202 -23.42 3.51 16.10
C GLY A 202 -22.48 3.66 14.89
N VAL A 203 -22.78 4.57 13.96
CA VAL A 203 -21.93 4.88 12.80
C VAL A 203 -21.35 6.28 12.96
N ASN A 204 -22.21 7.30 12.98
CA ASN A 204 -21.79 8.68 13.10
C ASN A 204 -22.82 9.55 13.85
N PRO A 205 -22.38 10.56 14.60
CA PRO A 205 -23.28 11.60 15.06
C PRO A 205 -23.74 12.46 13.88
N SER A 206 -24.76 13.30 14.12
CA SER A 206 -25.11 14.37 13.18
C SER A 206 -23.89 15.24 12.90
N TYR A 207 -23.63 15.48 11.62
CA TYR A 207 -22.60 16.41 11.14
C TYR A 207 -23.15 17.82 10.91
N VAL A 208 -24.39 18.11 11.29
CA VAL A 208 -24.97 19.43 11.04
C VAL A 208 -24.27 20.53 11.81
N SER A 209 -24.07 20.36 13.12
CA SER A 209 -23.42 21.38 13.93
C SER A 209 -21.99 21.72 13.46
N PRO A 210 -21.10 20.75 13.12
CA PRO A 210 -19.78 21.08 12.58
C PRO A 210 -19.84 21.74 11.20
N ILE A 211 -20.79 21.36 10.34
CA ILE A 211 -21.01 22.04 9.06
C ILE A 211 -21.47 23.48 9.27
N ALA A 212 -22.43 23.69 10.17
CA ALA A 212 -22.97 25.01 10.52
C ALA A 212 -21.90 25.95 11.08
N ALA A 213 -20.98 25.42 11.89
CA ALA A 213 -19.85 26.16 12.45
C ALA A 213 -18.87 26.69 11.39
N GLU A 214 -18.80 26.05 10.22
CA GLU A 214 -18.00 26.52 9.10
C GLU A 214 -18.79 27.48 8.20
N LEU A 215 -20.08 27.20 7.94
CA LEU A 215 -20.92 28.05 7.10
C LEU A 215 -21.15 29.45 7.69
N ILE A 216 -21.24 29.60 9.02
CA ILE A 216 -21.37 30.91 9.69
C ILE A 216 -20.16 31.83 9.48
N LYS A 217 -19.01 31.31 9.04
CA LYS A 217 -17.81 32.12 8.77
C LYS A 217 -17.93 32.95 7.50
N CYS A 218 -19.02 32.81 6.75
CA CYS A 218 -19.28 33.58 5.54
C CYS A 218 -19.37 35.08 5.85
N SER A 219 -18.57 35.90 5.17
CA SER A 219 -18.58 37.37 5.33
C SER A 219 -19.74 38.08 4.60
N SER A 220 -20.60 37.35 3.88
CA SER A 220 -21.78 37.89 3.21
C SER A 220 -23.00 37.88 4.14
N PRO A 221 -23.93 38.85 4.03
CA PRO A 221 -25.26 38.76 4.65
C PRO A 221 -26.14 37.62 4.09
N ALA A 222 -25.65 36.84 3.13
CA ALA A 222 -26.31 35.66 2.55
C ALA A 222 -26.62 34.54 3.56
N TRP A 223 -25.98 34.51 4.73
CA TRP A 223 -26.39 33.63 5.83
C TRP A 223 -26.58 34.43 7.13
N PRO A 224 -27.79 34.94 7.42
CA PRO A 224 -28.08 35.64 8.68
C PRO A 224 -28.56 34.69 9.80
N GLY A 225 -28.47 33.37 9.59
CA GLY A 225 -29.03 32.36 10.49
C GLY A 225 -28.20 32.09 11.74
N THR A 226 -28.80 31.44 12.73
CA THR A 226 -28.09 30.75 13.82
C THR A 226 -27.85 29.29 13.42
N ILE A 227 -26.91 28.59 14.09
CA ILE A 227 -26.70 27.14 13.90
C ILE A 227 -28.04 26.38 13.99
N THR A 228 -28.90 26.76 14.94
CA THR A 228 -30.24 26.19 15.13
C THR A 228 -31.17 26.37 13.93
N GLN A 229 -31.08 27.48 13.19
CA GLN A 229 -31.92 27.68 12.00
C GLN A 229 -31.47 26.81 10.82
N LEU A 230 -30.17 26.56 10.70
CA LEU A 230 -29.64 25.62 9.71
C LEU A 230 -29.92 24.17 10.09
N GLU A 231 -29.84 23.83 11.38
CA GLU A 231 -30.27 22.53 11.90
C GLU A 231 -31.75 22.26 11.62
N ASP A 232 -32.62 23.23 11.88
CA ASP A 232 -34.06 23.11 11.58
C ASP A 232 -34.34 23.01 10.07
N PHE A 233 -33.63 23.81 9.26
CA PHE A 233 -33.73 23.73 7.80
C PHE A 233 -33.35 22.34 7.29
N LEU A 234 -32.17 21.82 7.63
CA LEU A 234 -31.70 20.51 7.17
C LEU A 234 -32.57 19.36 7.72
N SER A 235 -33.09 19.48 8.95
CA SER A 235 -33.97 18.48 9.56
C SER A 235 -35.34 18.40 8.87
N ARG A 236 -35.88 19.50 8.35
CA ARG A 236 -37.15 19.48 7.59
C ARG A 236 -37.06 18.63 6.33
N TYR A 237 -35.95 18.73 5.60
CA TYR A 237 -35.72 17.92 4.38
C TYR A 237 -35.59 16.43 4.67
N THR A 238 -34.83 16.08 5.71
CA THR A 238 -34.56 14.67 6.03
C THR A 238 -35.75 13.94 6.66
N ASN A 239 -36.68 14.69 7.26
CA ASN A 239 -37.94 14.16 7.79
C ASN A 239 -39.06 14.00 6.74
N GLY A 240 -38.76 14.20 5.45
CA GLY A 240 -39.76 14.07 4.39
C GLY A 240 -40.80 15.20 4.33
N ASN A 241 -40.60 16.26 5.12
CA ASN A 241 -41.42 17.49 5.09
C ASN A 241 -40.87 18.46 4.05
N TYR A 242 -40.70 17.98 2.81
CA TYR A 242 -40.33 18.82 1.68
C TYR A 242 -41.45 19.84 1.46
N ASP A 243 -41.15 21.13 1.57
CA ASP A 243 -42.10 22.20 1.24
C ASP A 243 -41.98 22.52 -0.26
N PRO A 244 -42.89 22.04 -1.12
CA PRO A 244 -42.86 22.33 -2.54
C PRO A 244 -43.09 23.83 -2.85
N GLY A 245 -43.48 24.64 -1.87
CA GLY A 245 -43.69 26.09 -1.99
C GLY A 245 -42.48 26.95 -1.57
N ALA A 246 -41.42 26.36 -1.02
CA ALA A 246 -40.26 27.11 -0.51
C ALA A 246 -39.29 27.63 -1.60
N GLY A 247 -39.50 27.26 -2.88
CA GLY A 247 -38.51 27.41 -3.94
C GLY A 247 -37.42 26.35 -3.77
N ASP A 248 -37.21 25.52 -4.81
CA ASP A 248 -36.04 24.69 -5.15
C ASP A 248 -34.99 24.23 -4.10
N GLY A 249 -35.33 24.16 -2.81
CA GLY A 249 -34.38 23.83 -1.77
C GLY A 249 -33.43 24.96 -1.37
N GLU A 250 -33.62 26.20 -1.86
CA GLU A 250 -32.77 27.33 -1.50
C GLU A 250 -33.04 27.79 -0.06
N LEU A 251 -31.98 27.98 0.72
CA LEU A 251 -31.99 28.70 1.99
C LEU A 251 -32.20 30.19 1.70
N HIS A 252 -33.42 30.55 1.30
CA HIS A 252 -33.93 31.89 0.99
C HIS A 252 -32.86 33.02 0.92
N ILE A 253 -32.54 33.41 -0.32
CA ILE A 253 -31.88 34.68 -0.72
C ILE A 253 -30.34 34.63 -0.79
N ALA A 254 -29.73 33.55 -1.27
CA ALA A 254 -28.41 33.59 -1.92
C ALA A 254 -28.09 32.26 -2.63
N HIS A 255 -27.32 32.36 -3.73
CA HIS A 255 -26.74 31.24 -4.46
C HIS A 255 -26.07 30.23 -3.51
N ASP A 256 -26.73 29.10 -3.28
CA ASP A 256 -26.41 28.24 -2.15
C ASP A 256 -25.23 27.29 -2.43
N PRO A 257 -24.41 27.02 -1.39
CA PRO A 257 -23.47 25.90 -1.38
C PRO A 257 -24.09 24.53 -1.65
N TRP A 258 -25.36 24.38 -1.24
CA TRP A 258 -26.13 23.14 -1.19
C TRP A 258 -27.23 23.21 -2.24
N TYR A 259 -27.12 22.40 -3.28
CA TYR A 259 -28.18 22.27 -4.27
C TYR A 259 -28.98 21.01 -4.01
N PHE A 260 -30.30 21.16 -3.86
CA PHE A 260 -31.27 20.07 -3.81
C PHE A 260 -31.91 19.88 -5.19
N ASP A 261 -31.32 19.01 -6.00
CA ASP A 261 -31.99 18.61 -7.24
C ASP A 261 -33.11 17.60 -6.91
N ASN A 262 -34.33 17.92 -7.33
CA ASN A 262 -35.36 16.92 -7.48
C ASN A 262 -35.17 16.34 -8.87
N ASP A 263 -34.59 15.15 -8.97
CA ASP A 263 -34.22 14.47 -10.22
C ASP A 263 -35.41 14.08 -11.13
N GLY A 264 -36.58 14.70 -10.92
CA GLY A 264 -37.84 14.35 -11.55
C GLY A 264 -38.47 13.07 -10.99
N ILE A 265 -37.83 12.41 -10.01
CA ILE A 265 -38.25 11.12 -9.43
C ILE A 265 -38.56 11.23 -7.92
N GLY A 266 -38.38 12.40 -7.30
CA GLY A 266 -38.86 12.68 -5.93
C GLY A 266 -37.87 12.33 -4.82
N ASN A 267 -36.59 12.09 -5.13
CA ASN A 267 -35.56 11.80 -4.13
C ASN A 267 -34.67 13.03 -3.89
N PRO A 268 -34.59 13.56 -2.66
CA PRO A 268 -33.68 14.67 -2.33
C PRO A 268 -32.22 14.26 -2.52
N LYS A 269 -31.43 15.10 -3.20
CA LYS A 269 -29.96 14.98 -3.29
C LYS A 269 -29.31 16.21 -2.66
N ILE A 270 -28.09 16.05 -2.13
CA ILE A 270 -27.29 17.20 -1.66
C ILE A 270 -26.04 17.29 -2.51
N ARG A 271 -25.83 18.43 -3.16
CA ARG A 271 -24.59 18.73 -3.89
C ARG A 271 -23.85 19.89 -3.26
N LEU A 272 -22.56 19.70 -2.99
CA LEU A 272 -21.61 20.76 -2.62
C LEU A 272 -20.54 20.88 -3.71
N TYR A 273 -20.43 22.03 -4.38
CA TYR A 273 -19.43 22.23 -5.42
C TYR A 273 -18.17 22.90 -4.85
N PHE A 274 -17.02 22.25 -4.99
CA PHE A 274 -15.71 22.83 -4.70
C PHE A 274 -14.81 22.79 -5.95
N GLU A 275 -13.83 23.69 -6.05
CA GLU A 275 -12.74 23.59 -7.02
C GLU A 275 -11.77 22.47 -6.61
N PRO A 276 -10.98 21.89 -7.55
CA PRO A 276 -9.97 20.88 -7.25
C PRO A 276 -8.99 21.27 -6.13
N ASP A 277 -8.67 22.56 -6.01
CA ASP A 277 -7.72 23.10 -5.02
C ASP A 277 -8.33 23.33 -3.62
N GLY A 278 -9.65 23.14 -3.45
CA GLY A 278 -10.32 23.44 -2.18
C GLY A 278 -10.90 24.83 -2.07
N SER A 279 -10.88 25.62 -3.15
CA SER A 279 -11.66 26.84 -3.23
C SER A 279 -13.11 26.55 -3.65
N SER A 280 -13.99 27.55 -3.58
CA SER A 280 -15.38 27.43 -3.99
C SER A 280 -15.56 27.73 -5.46
N VAL A 281 -16.49 27.04 -6.14
CA VAL A 281 -16.88 27.41 -7.50
C VAL A 281 -17.96 28.47 -7.47
N ASN A 282 -17.53 29.68 -7.84
CA ASN A 282 -18.30 30.83 -8.26
C ASN A 282 -19.44 31.40 -7.42
N ASP A 283 -19.92 30.82 -6.31
CA ASP A 283 -20.96 31.49 -5.50
C ASP A 283 -21.02 31.20 -3.99
N PHE A 284 -20.04 30.51 -3.39
CA PHE A 284 -19.81 30.64 -1.93
C PHE A 284 -19.08 31.95 -1.60
N ASN A 285 -19.44 33.06 -2.24
CA ASN A 285 -18.53 34.18 -2.55
C ASN A 285 -17.99 35.00 -1.36
N ASN A 286 -18.08 34.48 -0.13
CA ASN A 286 -17.57 35.07 1.09
C ASN A 286 -17.15 34.05 2.17
N LEU A 287 -17.07 32.74 1.89
CA LEU A 287 -16.48 31.80 2.85
C LEU A 287 -14.94 31.87 2.83
N PRO A 288 -14.28 31.96 3.99
CA PRO A 288 -12.83 31.81 4.10
C PRO A 288 -12.34 30.46 3.56
N SER A 289 -11.15 30.42 2.94
CA SER A 289 -10.60 29.21 2.32
C SER A 289 -10.33 28.07 3.30
N ASP A 290 -10.02 28.38 4.56
CA ASP A 290 -9.93 27.42 5.65
C ASP A 290 -11.30 26.81 5.98
N ALA A 291 -12.38 27.59 5.94
CA ALA A 291 -13.73 27.10 6.15
C ALA A 291 -14.17 26.13 5.03
N VAL A 292 -13.84 26.46 3.78
CA VAL A 292 -14.09 25.57 2.62
C VAL A 292 -13.31 24.26 2.76
N THR A 293 -12.03 24.34 3.19
CA THR A 293 -11.19 23.17 3.45
C THR A 293 -11.76 22.31 4.58
N ASN A 294 -12.22 22.92 5.66
CA ASN A 294 -12.82 22.22 6.79
C ASN A 294 -14.14 21.55 6.41
N LEU A 295 -15.03 22.23 5.68
CA LEU A 295 -16.27 21.64 5.17
C LEU A 295 -15.99 20.39 4.35
N ARG A 296 -15.03 20.46 3.42
CA ARG A 296 -14.62 19.29 2.64
C ARG A 296 -14.12 18.15 3.53
N ASN A 297 -13.31 18.46 4.55
CA ASN A 297 -12.80 17.44 5.47
C ASN A 297 -13.91 16.80 6.30
N ILE A 298 -14.87 17.59 6.78
CA ILE A 298 -16.06 17.10 7.50
C ILE A 298 -16.86 16.14 6.61
N MET A 299 -17.16 16.54 5.38
CA MET A 299 -17.93 15.73 4.43
C MET A 299 -17.20 14.43 4.07
N LYS A 300 -15.89 14.49 3.83
CA LYS A 300 -15.07 13.31 3.59
C LYS A 300 -15.07 12.36 4.78
N GLN A 301 -14.93 12.88 6.01
CA GLN A 301 -14.97 12.07 7.23
C GLN A 301 -16.33 11.37 7.40
N PHE A 302 -17.43 12.10 7.18
CA PHE A 302 -18.78 11.53 7.18
C PHE A 302 -18.87 10.35 6.21
N LEU A 303 -18.48 10.57 4.95
CA LEU A 303 -18.55 9.55 3.90
C LEU A 303 -17.70 8.32 4.21
N ILE A 304 -16.48 8.52 4.72
CA ILE A 304 -15.60 7.41 5.10
C ILE A 304 -16.28 6.52 6.15
N GLN A 305 -16.91 7.11 7.17
CA GLN A 305 -17.61 6.36 8.22
C GLN A 305 -18.87 5.67 7.71
N HIS A 306 -19.67 6.38 6.89
CA HIS A 306 -20.90 5.83 6.33
C HIS A 306 -20.61 4.66 5.37
N VAL A 307 -19.62 4.83 4.48
CA VAL A 307 -19.16 3.76 3.57
C VAL A 307 -18.59 2.57 4.35
N ASP A 308 -17.88 2.78 5.45
CA ASP A 308 -17.37 1.69 6.29
C ASP A 308 -18.49 0.88 6.96
N ALA A 309 -19.55 1.56 7.40
CA ALA A 309 -20.72 0.92 8.01
C ALA A 309 -21.60 0.18 6.99
N HIS A 310 -21.69 0.69 5.75
CA HIS A 310 -22.59 0.19 4.71
C HIS A 310 -21.87 -0.41 3.51
N LYS A 311 -20.73 -1.08 3.74
CA LYS A 311 -19.88 -1.64 2.66
C LYS A 311 -20.66 -2.39 1.58
N ALA A 312 -21.70 -3.13 1.96
CA ALA A 312 -22.54 -3.89 1.03
C ALA A 312 -23.21 -3.01 -0.04
N ASP A 313 -23.62 -1.79 0.33
CA ASP A 313 -24.25 -0.83 -0.58
C ASP A 313 -23.23 -0.20 -1.55
N TYR A 314 -21.94 -0.28 -1.20
CA TYR A 314 -20.80 0.21 -1.99
C TYR A 314 -20.00 -0.93 -2.64
N GLY A 315 -20.66 -2.03 -3.00
CA GLY A 315 -20.02 -3.15 -3.68
C GLY A 315 -18.92 -3.82 -2.85
N ASN A 316 -19.04 -3.80 -1.53
CA ASN A 316 -18.00 -4.22 -0.57
C ASN A 316 -16.65 -3.51 -0.78
N LEU A 317 -16.71 -2.24 -1.21
CA LEU A 317 -15.55 -1.39 -1.53
C LEU A 317 -14.75 -1.86 -2.76
N ASP A 318 -15.40 -2.60 -3.67
CA ASP A 318 -14.82 -2.92 -4.97
C ASP A 318 -14.67 -1.63 -5.80
N ILE A 319 -13.43 -1.26 -6.10
CA ILE A 319 -13.10 -0.05 -6.87
C ILE A 319 -13.48 -0.15 -8.35
N ILE A 320 -13.90 -1.33 -8.83
CA ILE A 320 -14.47 -1.50 -10.17
C ILE A 320 -15.97 -1.15 -10.16
N PHE A 321 -16.62 -1.26 -9.00
CA PHE A 321 -18.02 -0.87 -8.84
C PHE A 321 -18.14 0.65 -8.85
N ASN A 322 -18.69 1.19 -9.94
CA ASN A 322 -19.05 2.60 -10.06
C ASN A 322 -20.39 2.84 -9.33
N PRO A 323 -20.38 3.58 -8.23
CA PRO A 323 -21.62 3.92 -7.56
C PRO A 323 -22.41 4.93 -8.43
N THR A 324 -23.71 4.67 -8.63
CA THR A 324 -24.55 5.33 -9.63
C THR A 324 -24.78 6.84 -9.44
N TRP A 325 -24.13 7.48 -8.47
CA TRP A 325 -24.22 8.91 -8.23
C TRP A 325 -23.31 9.76 -9.13
N ALA A 326 -22.27 9.17 -9.76
CA ALA A 326 -21.33 9.88 -10.64
C ALA A 326 -21.80 10.05 -12.11
N THR A 327 -22.95 9.50 -12.51
CA THR A 327 -23.32 9.36 -13.93
C THR A 327 -24.20 10.49 -14.50
N TRP A 328 -24.09 11.73 -13.99
CA TRP A 328 -24.91 12.85 -14.47
C TRP A 328 -24.06 14.06 -14.88
N GLU A 329 -23.15 13.83 -15.83
CA GLU A 329 -22.74 14.87 -16.80
C GLU A 329 -23.69 14.85 -18.00
#